data_AF-A0A1B6LB67-F1
#
_entry.id   AF-A0A1B6LB67-F1
#
_cell.length_a   1.000
_cell.length_b   1.000
_cell.length_c   1.000
_cell.angle_alpha   90.00
_cell.angle_beta   90.00
_cell.angle_gamma   90.00
#
_symmetry.space_group_name_H-M   'P 1'
#
loop_
_entity.id
_entity.type
_entity.pdbx_description
1 polymer ?
#
loop_
_entity_poly.entity_id
_entity_poly.type
_entity_poly.pdbx_seq_one_letter_code
_entity_poly.pdbx_strand_id
1 'polypeptide(L)'
;EELILHNPHSHLLHQRLAEIKYTQGGFENMEMARSHYCMAIKLNPNNMRALYGLFLCATNIAMSPKTTSTKKKEANKLATFAMKQVTDRYQEKSKGDHVAALEGLVSSLQISSAAS
;
A
#
# COMPACT_ATOMS: atom_id res chain seq x y z
N GLU A 1 20.38 0.88 6.93
CA GLU A 1 19.71 1.24 8.20
C GLU A 1 20.25 2.58 8.74
N GLU A 2 21.54 2.89 8.54
CA GLU A 2 22.15 4.20 8.83
C GLU A 2 21.33 5.44 8.43
N LEU A 3 20.72 5.45 7.25
CA LEU A 3 19.87 6.56 6.79
C LEU A 3 18.66 6.83 7.71
N ILE A 4 18.06 5.79 8.30
CA ILE A 4 16.95 5.96 9.26
C ILE A 4 17.47 6.52 10.58
N LEU A 5 18.69 6.16 11.00
CA LEU A 5 19.30 6.70 12.21
C LEU A 5 19.55 8.21 12.08
N HIS A 6 19.93 8.68 10.88
CA HIS A 6 20.10 10.10 10.61
C HIS A 6 18.78 10.87 10.41
N ASN A 7 17.72 10.22 9.93
CA ASN A 7 16.41 10.84 9.71
C ASN A 7 15.24 9.90 10.08
N PRO A 8 14.96 9.72 11.38
CA PRO A 8 13.97 8.76 11.87
C PRO A 8 12.52 9.15 11.59
N HIS A 9 12.27 10.39 11.17
CA HIS A 9 10.92 10.89 10.87
C HIS A 9 10.57 10.83 9.38
N SER A 10 11.44 10.26 8.54
CA SER A 10 11.17 10.12 7.11
C SER A 10 10.34 8.89 6.80
N HIS A 11 9.07 9.11 6.44
CA HIS A 11 8.18 8.03 6.01
C HIS A 11 8.71 7.30 4.75
N LEU A 12 9.47 8.00 3.89
CA LEU A 12 10.05 7.43 2.67
C LEU A 12 11.16 6.43 3.00
N LEU A 13 12.01 6.73 3.99
CA LEU A 13 13.08 5.82 4.40
C LEU A 13 12.54 4.54 5.04
N HIS A 14 11.52 4.69 5.90
CA HIS A 14 10.81 3.53 6.47
C HIS A 14 10.15 2.68 5.39
N GLN A 15 9.47 3.31 4.41
CA GLN A 15 8.85 2.61 3.29
C GLN A 15 9.90 1.85 2.45
N ARG A 16 11.02 2.49 2.10
CA ARG A 16 12.08 1.86 1.29
C ARG A 16 12.75 0.70 2.02
N LEU A 17 13.05 0.84 3.30
CA LEU A 17 13.62 -0.25 4.07
C LEU A 17 12.62 -1.42 4.18
N ALA A 18 11.34 -1.14 4.38
CA ALA A 18 10.31 -2.17 4.40
C ALA A 18 10.21 -2.93 3.07
N GLU A 19 10.30 -2.23 1.93
CA GLU A 19 10.34 -2.84 0.60
C GLU A 19 11.55 -3.77 0.44
N ILE A 20 12.74 -3.33 0.85
CA ILE A 20 13.96 -4.15 0.77
C ILE A 20 13.81 -5.41 1.61
N LYS A 21 13.36 -5.29 2.87
CA LYS A 21 13.15 -6.46 3.75
C LYS A 21 12.08 -7.39 3.18
N TYR A 22 10.98 -6.84 2.65
CA TYR A 22 9.94 -7.64 2.00
C TYR A 22 10.51 -8.45 0.82
N THR A 23 11.31 -7.82 -0.05
CA THR A 23 11.95 -8.47 -1.19
C THR A 23 12.98 -9.52 -0.78
N GLN A 24 13.74 -9.29 0.30
CA GLN A 24 14.67 -10.28 0.85
C GLN A 24 13.95 -11.57 1.31
N GLY A 25 12.68 -11.47 1.67
CA GLY A 25 11.85 -12.62 2.02
C GLY A 25 12.29 -13.32 3.31
N GLY A 26 11.58 -14.38 3.67
CA GLY A 26 11.76 -15.04 4.96
C GLY A 26 10.94 -14.40 6.08
N PHE A 27 10.62 -15.19 7.10
CA PHE A 27 9.64 -14.81 8.12
C PHE A 27 10.07 -13.60 8.96
N GLU A 28 11.34 -13.57 9.39
CA GLU A 28 11.90 -12.46 10.18
C GLU A 28 11.90 -11.15 9.40
N ASN A 29 12.30 -11.20 8.12
CA ASN A 29 12.26 -10.03 7.25
C ASN A 29 10.83 -9.55 6.99
N MET A 30 9.85 -10.45 6.92
CA MET A 30 8.43 -10.06 6.82
C MET A 30 7.96 -9.33 8.09
N GLU A 31 8.38 -9.79 9.28
CA GLU A 31 8.06 -9.10 10.54
C GLU A 31 8.73 -7.71 10.63
N MET A 32 9.99 -7.60 10.16
CA MET A 32 10.68 -6.32 10.07
C MET A 32 10.00 -5.38 9.06
N ALA A 33 9.70 -5.88 7.85
CA ALA A 33 9.03 -5.13 6.80
C ALA A 33 7.68 -4.60 7.28
N ARG A 34 6.86 -5.44 7.92
CA ARG A 34 5.59 -5.05 8.54
C ARG A 34 5.78 -3.87 9.51
N SER A 35 6.77 -3.96 10.39
CA SER A 35 7.04 -2.92 11.40
C SER A 35 7.46 -1.60 10.76
N HIS A 36 8.33 -1.63 9.74
CA HIS A 36 8.72 -0.42 9.01
C HIS A 36 7.58 0.16 8.17
N TYR A 37 6.71 -0.65 7.58
CA TYR A 37 5.50 -0.14 6.91
C TYR A 37 4.55 0.52 7.90
N CYS A 38 4.34 -0.05 9.09
CA CYS A 38 3.55 0.60 10.14
C CYS A 38 4.13 1.97 10.53
N MET A 39 5.46 2.08 10.66
CA MET A 39 6.12 3.36 10.93
C MET A 39 5.94 4.36 9.79
N ALA A 40 6.08 3.93 8.53
CA ALA A 40 5.82 4.77 7.37
C ALA A 40 4.38 5.30 7.34
N ILE A 41 3.40 4.46 7.67
CA ILE A 41 1.97 4.85 7.77
C ILE A 41 1.74 5.79 8.94
N LYS A 42 2.37 5.56 10.09
CA LYS A 42 2.27 6.44 11.27
C LYS A 42 2.79 7.85 10.95
N LEU A 43 3.89 7.94 10.21
CA LEU A 43 4.49 9.22 9.80
C LEU A 43 3.72 9.89 8.65
N ASN A 44 3.21 9.11 7.70
CA ASN A 44 2.36 9.60 6.61
C ASN A 44 1.22 8.60 6.34
N PRO A 45 0.01 8.85 6.87
CA PRO A 45 -1.14 7.97 6.68
C PRO A 45 -1.56 7.82 5.22
N ASN A 46 -1.22 8.77 4.34
CA ASN A 46 -1.60 8.79 2.93
C ASN A 46 -0.62 8.04 2.02
N ASN A 47 0.38 7.38 2.61
CA ASN A 47 1.32 6.57 1.87
C ASN A 47 0.67 5.27 1.37
N MET A 48 0.07 5.33 0.17
CA MET A 48 -0.57 4.18 -0.49
C MET A 48 0.38 2.99 -0.63
N ARG A 49 1.66 3.24 -0.93
CA ARG A 49 2.65 2.19 -1.10
C ARG A 49 2.92 1.45 0.21
N ALA A 50 2.99 2.18 1.32
CA ALA A 50 3.14 1.57 2.64
C ALA A 50 1.89 0.80 3.08
N LEU A 51 0.68 1.26 2.74
CA LEU A 51 -0.57 0.55 3.02
C LEU A 51 -0.63 -0.80 2.28
N TYR A 52 -0.32 -0.80 0.97
CA TYR A 52 -0.23 -2.06 0.21
C TYR A 52 0.87 -2.97 0.73
N GLY A 53 2.05 -2.42 1.02
CA GLY A 53 3.16 -3.17 1.60
C GLY A 53 2.79 -3.83 2.94
N LEU A 54 2.10 -3.11 3.82
CA LEU A 54 1.59 -3.65 5.07
C LEU A 54 0.60 -4.80 4.83
N PHE A 55 -0.36 -4.64 3.92
CA PHE A 55 -1.31 -5.69 3.57
C PHE A 55 -0.61 -6.97 3.09
N LEU A 56 0.37 -6.83 2.19
CA LEU A 56 1.12 -7.96 1.65
C LEU A 56 1.95 -8.66 2.73
N CYS A 57 2.67 -7.91 3.57
CA CYS A 57 3.45 -8.47 4.68
C CYS A 57 2.55 -9.19 5.67
N ALA A 58 1.46 -8.56 6.09
CA ALA A 58 0.53 -9.12 7.07
C ALA A 58 -0.12 -10.40 6.55
N THR A 59 -0.52 -10.43 5.29
CA THR A 59 -1.07 -11.64 4.65
C THR A 59 -0.02 -12.76 4.58
N ASN A 60 1.22 -12.44 4.19
CA ASN A 60 2.31 -13.41 4.16
C ASN A 60 2.59 -14.01 5.56
N ILE A 61 2.65 -13.17 6.60
CA ILE A 61 2.83 -13.60 8.00
C ILE A 61 1.67 -14.49 8.45
N ALA A 62 0.42 -14.16 8.11
CA ALA A 62 -0.75 -14.94 8.49
C ALA A 62 -0.81 -16.33 7.84
N MET A 63 -0.24 -16.47 6.64
CA MET A 63 -0.14 -17.74 5.91
C MET A 63 1.09 -18.56 6.28
N SER A 64 2.08 -17.97 6.94
CA SER A 64 3.32 -18.66 7.28
C SER A 64 3.11 -19.77 8.31
N PRO A 65 3.66 -20.99 8.13
CA PRO A 65 3.60 -22.04 9.14
C PRO A 65 4.39 -21.71 10.42
N LYS A 66 5.29 -20.70 10.36
CA LYS A 66 6.10 -20.24 11.51
C LYS A 66 5.33 -19.28 12.43
N THR A 67 4.10 -18.89 12.08
CA THR A 67 3.31 -17.92 12.84
C THR A 67 2.52 -18.60 13.97
N THR A 68 2.38 -17.91 15.11
CA THR A 68 1.54 -18.39 16.20
C THR A 68 0.08 -18.01 15.97
N SER A 69 -0.86 -18.71 16.61
CA SER A 69 -2.31 -18.41 16.49
C SER A 69 -2.64 -16.95 16.85
N THR A 70 -2.00 -16.40 17.89
CA THR A 70 -2.16 -15.00 18.29
C THR A 70 -1.64 -14.04 17.22
N LYS A 71 -0.38 -14.22 16.76
CA LYS A 71 0.22 -13.38 15.71
C LYS A 71 -0.57 -13.46 14.41
N LYS A 72 -1.11 -14.63 14.06
CA LYS A 72 -1.99 -14.81 12.89
C LYS A 72 -3.25 -13.94 12.97
N LYS A 73 -3.92 -13.93 14.13
CA LYS A 73 -5.12 -13.08 14.34
C LYS A 73 -4.78 -11.59 14.20
N GLU A 74 -3.65 -11.16 14.77
CA GLU A 74 -3.19 -9.77 14.65
C GLU A 74 -2.81 -9.39 13.22
N ALA A 75 -2.09 -10.28 12.52
CA ALA A 75 -1.72 -10.09 11.12
C ALA A 75 -2.96 -9.98 10.22
N ASN A 76 -3.98 -10.83 10.42
CA ASN A 76 -5.24 -10.71 9.70
C ASN A 76 -5.95 -9.37 9.97
N LYS A 77 -5.99 -8.91 11.22
CA LYS A 77 -6.56 -7.59 11.55
C LYS A 77 -5.81 -6.46 10.84
N LEU A 78 -4.48 -6.50 10.81
CA LEU A 78 -3.66 -5.51 10.11
C LEU A 78 -3.89 -5.54 8.60
N ALA A 79 -4.02 -6.72 8.00
CA ALA A 79 -4.34 -6.87 6.58
C ALA A 79 -5.71 -6.26 6.26
N THR A 80 -6.74 -6.57 7.06
CA THR A 80 -8.09 -5.99 6.89
C THR A 80 -8.07 -4.48 7.05
N PHE A 81 -7.37 -3.95 8.07
CA PHE A 81 -7.21 -2.51 8.28
C PHE A 81 -6.56 -1.84 7.05
N ALA A 82 -5.42 -2.36 6.60
CA ALA A 82 -4.70 -1.79 5.46
C ALA A 82 -5.55 -1.81 4.18
N MET A 83 -6.26 -2.91 3.92
CA MET A 83 -7.11 -3.01 2.74
C MET A 83 -8.32 -2.07 2.80
N LYS A 84 -8.95 -1.93 3.98
CA LYS A 84 -10.02 -0.94 4.17
C LYS A 84 -9.54 0.48 3.85
N GLN A 85 -8.38 0.86 4.41
CA GLN A 85 -7.76 2.17 4.18
C GLN A 85 -7.40 2.43 2.70
N VAL A 86 -7.10 1.37 1.95
CA VAL A 86 -6.87 1.43 0.50
C VAL A 86 -8.20 1.65 -0.21
N THR A 87 -9.21 0.80 0.03
CA THR A 87 -10.53 0.89 -0.60
C THR A 87 -11.18 2.25 -0.39
N ASP A 88 -11.20 2.74 0.85
CA ASP A 88 -11.81 4.02 1.21
C ASP A 88 -11.17 5.17 0.39
N ARG A 89 -9.85 5.16 0.22
CA ARG A 89 -9.13 6.17 -0.59
C ARG A 89 -9.39 6.06 -2.08
N TYR A 90 -9.53 4.84 -2.61
CA TYR A 90 -9.91 4.65 -4.01
C TYR A 90 -11.32 5.17 -4.26
N GLN A 91 -12.26 4.91 -3.34
CA GLN A 91 -13.62 5.41 -3.43
C GLN A 91 -13.68 6.94 -3.33
N GLU A 92 -12.90 7.57 -2.45
CA GLU A 92 -12.80 9.03 -2.36
C GLU A 92 -12.30 9.65 -3.68
N LYS A 93 -11.26 9.07 -4.29
CA LYS A 93 -10.74 9.57 -5.58
C LYS A 93 -11.66 9.28 -6.76
N SER A 94 -12.39 8.16 -6.71
CA SER A 94 -13.37 7.77 -7.73
C SER A 94 -14.58 8.70 -7.81
N LYS A 95 -14.85 9.49 -6.76
CA LYS A 95 -15.93 10.50 -6.76
C LYS A 95 -15.59 11.77 -7.53
N GLY A 96 -14.34 11.91 -8.01
CA GLY A 96 -13.99 13.00 -8.91
C GLY A 96 -14.66 12.81 -10.27
N ASP A 97 -15.15 13.90 -10.86
CA ASP A 97 -15.85 13.95 -12.16
C ASP A 97 -14.92 13.67 -13.37
N HIS A 98 -13.83 12.94 -13.11
CA HIS A 98 -12.82 12.56 -14.07
C HIS A 98 -13.38 11.65 -15.16
N VAL A 99 -14.43 10.88 -14.86
CA VAL A 99 -15.13 10.04 -15.85
C VAL A 99 -15.84 10.92 -16.87
N ALA A 100 -16.60 11.93 -16.44
CA ALA A 100 -17.24 12.88 -17.35
C ALA A 100 -16.22 13.69 -18.17
N ALA A 101 -15.10 14.09 -17.56
CA ALA A 101 -14.01 14.76 -18.26
C ALA A 101 -13.33 13.86 -19.31
N LEU A 102 -13.14 12.57 -18.99
CA LEU A 102 -12.62 11.56 -19.92
C LEU A 102 -13.62 11.30 -21.05
N GLU A 103 -14.91 11.16 -20.75
CA GLU A 103 -15.96 10.98 -21.75
C GLU A 103 -15.97 12.17 -22.73
N GLY A 104 -15.94 13.41 -22.23
CA GLY A 104 -15.87 14.60 -23.07
C GLY A 104 -14.62 14.65 -23.96
N LEU A 105 -13.44 14.31 -23.43
CA LEU A 105 -12.20 14.21 -24.21
C LEU A 105 -12.28 13.10 -25.27
N VAL A 106 -12.79 11.92 -24.92
CA VAL A 106 -12.94 10.79 -25.85
C VAL A 106 -13.95 11.11 -26.96
N SER A 107 -15.06 11.77 -26.63
CA SER A 107 -16.01 12.28 -27.63
C SER A 107 -15.36 13.30 -28.57
N SER A 108 -14.49 14.18 -28.07
CA SER A 108 -13.77 15.15 -28.91
C SER A 108 -12.72 14.52 -29.83
N LEU A 109 -12.27 13.30 -29.53
CA LEU A 109 -11.31 12.54 -30.33
C LEU A 109 -11.97 11.68 -31.41
N GLN A 110 -13.31 11.58 -31.43
CA GLN A 110 -14.00 10.90 -32.52
C GLN A 110 -13.85 11.70 -33.81
N ILE A 111 -13.05 11.16 -34.74
CA ILE A 111 -13.02 11.65 -36.12
C ILE A 111 -14.40 11.33 -36.70
N SER A 112 -15.24 12.35 -36.89
CA SER A 112 -16.45 12.18 -37.69
C SER A 112 -16.03 11.65 -39.05
N SER A 113 -16.38 10.42 -39.39
CA SER A 113 -16.26 9.96 -40.76
C SER A 113 -17.17 10.85 -41.58
N ALA A 114 -16.60 11.83 -42.27
CA ALA A 114 -17.33 12.60 -43.26
C ALA A 114 -17.86 11.58 -44.27
N ALA A 115 -19.17 11.36 -44.22
CA ALA A 115 -19.89 10.57 -45.20
C ALA A 115 -19.55 11.12 -46.58
N SER A 116 -19.01 10.24 -47.43
CA SER A 116 -18.86 10.46 -48.88
C SER A 116 -20.15 10.03 -49.57
#